data_AF-A0A1I5SBY1-F1
#
_entry.id   AF-A0A1I5SBY1-F1
#
_cell.length_a   1.000
_cell.length_b   1.000
_cell.length_c   1.000
_cell.angle_alpha   90.00
_cell.angle_beta   90.00
_cell.angle_gamma   90.00
#
_symmetry.space_group_name_H-M   'P 1'
#
loop_
_entity.id
_entity.type
_entity.pdbx_description
1 polymer ?
#
loop_
_entity_poly.entity_id
_entity_poly.type
_entity_poly.pdbx_seq_one_letter_code
_entity_poly.pdbx_strand_id
1 'polypeptide(L)'
;MKKLAFIFSITLLFLVQANTADAQCSICTKTASQLGEKQGKGLNGGIIYLMFTPLTIAGFLGYRWWRSEKALKDGEAEKNN
;
A
#
# COMPACT_ATOMS: atom_id res chain seq x y z
N MET A 1 25.08 -2.71 -6.98
CA MET A 1 25.22 -3.96 -6.17
C MET A 1 24.60 -3.83 -4.78
N LYS A 2 25.16 -3.03 -3.86
CA LYS A 2 24.70 -2.95 -2.46
C LYS A 2 23.25 -2.47 -2.27
N LYS A 3 22.80 -1.46 -3.03
CA LYS A 3 21.41 -0.96 -2.97
C LYS A 3 20.39 -1.98 -3.51
N LEU A 4 20.75 -2.69 -4.60
CA LEU A 4 19.91 -3.76 -5.13
C LEU A 4 19.81 -4.93 -4.15
N ALA A 5 20.92 -5.33 -3.53
CA ALA A 5 20.93 -6.38 -2.51
C ALA A 5 20.10 -5.99 -1.28
N PHE A 6 20.15 -4.72 -0.86
CA PHE A 6 19.33 -4.21 0.23
C PHE A 6 17.84 -4.22 -0.10
N ILE A 7 17.46 -3.76 -1.29
CA ILE A 7 16.06 -3.80 -1.76
C ILE A 7 15.58 -5.25 -1.83
N PHE A 8 16.37 -6.14 -2.43
CA PHE A 8 16.04 -7.57 -2.55
C PHE A 8 15.87 -8.23 -1.18
N SER A 9 16.76 -7.94 -0.22
CA SER A 9 16.67 -8.44 1.15
C SER A 9 15.40 -7.96 1.86
N ILE A 10 15.02 -6.69 1.66
CA ILE A 10 13.78 -6.14 2.22
C ILE A 10 12.56 -6.83 1.59
N THR A 11 12.53 -6.99 0.27
CA THR A 11 11.43 -7.67 -0.43
C THR A 11 11.28 -9.11 0.04
N LEU A 12 12.39 -9.84 0.21
CA LEU A 12 12.38 -11.21 0.70
C LEU A 12 11.84 -11.30 2.14
N LEU A 13 12.21 -10.36 3.01
CA LEU A 13 11.70 -10.29 4.38
C LEU A 13 10.18 -10.07 4.41
N PHE A 14 9.65 -9.17 3.57
CA PHE A 14 8.20 -8.94 3.48
C PHE A 14 7.43 -10.16 2.94
N LEU A 15 8.02 -10.93 2.02
CA LEU A 15 7.39 -12.14 1.48
C LEU A 15 7.26 -13.25 2.53
N VAL A 16 8.24 -13.40 3.42
CA VAL A 16 8.18 -14.41 4.50
C VAL A 16 7.06 -14.11 5.49
N GLN A 17 6.81 -12.83 5.77
CA GLN A 17 5.81 -12.38 6.75
C GLN A 17 4.36 -12.37 6.22
N ALA A 18 4.16 -12.59 4.91
CA ALA A 18 2.83 -12.49 4.29
C ALA A 18 1.85 -13.58 4.77
N ASN A 19 2.34 -14.74 5.21
CA ASN A 19 1.50 -15.88 5.59
C ASN A 19 1.01 -15.85 7.06
N THR A 20 1.58 -14.98 7.89
CA THR A 20 1.28 -14.90 9.34
C THR A 20 0.71 -13.53 9.72
N ALA A 21 0.11 -12.82 8.76
CA ALA A 21 -0.43 -11.50 9.01
C ALA A 21 -1.75 -11.61 9.78
N ASP A 22 -1.67 -11.49 11.10
CA ASP A 22 -2.85 -11.25 11.94
C ASP A 22 -3.44 -9.87 11.62
N ALA A 23 -4.77 -9.75 11.76
CA ALA A 23 -5.43 -8.47 11.56
C ALA A 23 -4.92 -7.46 12.60
N GLN A 24 -4.40 -6.33 12.11
CA GLN A 24 -3.74 -5.30 12.94
C GLN A 24 -4.71 -4.47 13.79
N CYS A 25 -6.02 -4.57 13.53
CA CYS A 25 -7.04 -3.89 14.31
C CYS A 25 -7.68 -4.87 15.30
N SER A 26 -7.46 -4.65 16.60
CA SER A 26 -7.95 -5.51 17.68
C SER A 26 -9.48 -5.64 17.72
N ILE A 27 -10.21 -4.61 17.29
CA ILE A 27 -11.66 -4.62 17.17
C ILE A 27 -12.09 -5.58 16.05
N CYS A 28 -11.45 -5.48 14.88
CA CYS A 28 -11.74 -6.32 13.74
C CYS A 28 -11.51 -7.80 14.03
N THR A 29 -10.42 -8.13 14.74
CA THR A 29 -10.11 -9.51 15.16
C THR A 29 -11.17 -10.04 16.12
N LYS A 30 -11.56 -9.25 17.12
CA LYS A 30 -12.60 -9.65 18.07
C LYS A 30 -13.94 -9.89 17.40
N THR A 31 -14.33 -9.00 16.48
CA THR A 31 -15.56 -9.17 15.70
C THR A 31 -15.46 -10.41 14.82
N ALA A 32 -14.38 -10.61 14.05
CA ALA A 32 -14.21 -11.78 13.20
C ALA A 32 -14.34 -13.11 13.98
N SER A 33 -13.77 -13.19 15.19
CA SER A 33 -13.84 -14.37 16.06
C SER A 33 -15.24 -14.63 16.65
N GLN A 34 -16.10 -13.63 16.72
CA GLN A 34 -17.50 -13.78 17.13
C GLN A 34 -18.42 -14.18 15.98
N LEU A 35 -17.94 -14.07 14.74
CA LEU A 35 -18.66 -14.48 13.55
C LEU A 35 -18.25 -15.91 13.15
N GLY A 36 -19.15 -16.62 12.45
CA GLY A 36 -18.82 -17.91 11.84
C GLY A 36 -17.68 -17.80 10.82
N GLU A 37 -16.97 -18.91 10.56
CA GLU A 37 -15.75 -18.95 9.74
C GLU A 37 -15.92 -18.31 8.35
N LYS A 38 -17.08 -18.54 7.71
CA LYS A 38 -17.43 -17.96 6.40
C LYS A 38 -17.57 -16.44 6.45
N GLN A 39 -18.21 -15.91 7.48
CA GLN A 39 -18.45 -14.49 7.65
C GLN A 39 -17.19 -13.76 8.13
N GLY A 40 -16.38 -14.39 8.98
CA GLY A 40 -15.07 -13.87 9.40
C GLY A 40 -14.10 -13.70 8.23
N LYS A 41 -14.06 -14.66 7.29
CA LYS A 41 -13.29 -14.53 6.04
C LYS A 41 -13.76 -13.36 5.17
N GLY A 42 -15.08 -13.17 5.04
CA GLY A 42 -15.66 -12.03 4.33
C GLY A 42 -15.30 -10.69 4.96
N LEU A 43 -15.33 -10.60 6.29
CA LEU A 43 -14.94 -9.40 7.04
C LEU A 43 -13.47 -9.04 6.82
N ASN A 44 -12.56 -10.01 6.90
CA ASN A 44 -11.12 -9.78 6.65
C ASN A 44 -10.86 -9.26 5.23
N GLY A 45 -11.56 -9.80 4.22
CA GLY A 45 -11.50 -9.30 2.86
C GLY A 45 -11.94 -7.83 2.76
N GLY A 46 -13.00 -7.46 3.49
CA GLY A 46 -13.47 -6.08 3.57
C GLY A 46 -12.45 -5.11 4.18
N ILE A 47 -11.73 -5.52 5.23
CA ILE A 47 -10.69 -4.69 5.87
C ILE A 47 -9.56 -4.37 4.90
N ILE A 48 -9.06 -5.39 4.17
CA ILE A 48 -8.01 -5.19 3.18
C ILE A 48 -8.48 -4.23 2.10
N TYR A 49 -9.71 -4.40 1.60
CA TYR A 49 -10.29 -3.50 0.60
C TYR A 49 -10.36 -2.05 1.12
N LEU A 50 -10.86 -1.84 2.33
CA LEU A 50 -10.99 -0.51 2.93
C LEU A 50 -9.65 0.15 3.26
N MET A 51 -8.61 -0.62 3.60
CA MET A 51 -7.26 -0.09 3.81
C MET A 51 -6.56 0.25 2.49
N PHE A 52 -6.70 -0.61 1.48
CA PHE A 52 -6.00 -0.45 0.20
C PHE A 52 -6.58 0.70 -0.64
N THR A 53 -7.89 0.91 -0.57
CA THR A 53 -8.60 1.95 -1.32
C THR A 53 -8.04 3.37 -1.09
N PRO A 54 -7.99 3.91 0.15
CA PRO A 54 -7.49 5.26 0.39
C PRO A 54 -6.01 5.41 0.05
N LEU A 55 -5.19 4.36 0.27
CA LEU A 55 -3.77 4.38 -0.08
C LEU A 55 -3.57 4.43 -1.60
N THR A 56 -4.39 3.69 -2.36
CA THR A 56 -4.33 3.68 -3.82
C THR A 56 -4.77 5.03 -4.39
N ILE A 57 -5.87 5.60 -3.87
CA ILE A 57 -6.35 6.92 -4.29
C ILE A 57 -5.29 7.99 -3.99
N ALA A 58 -4.76 8.04 -2.77
CA ALA A 58 -3.72 9.00 -2.39
C ALA A 58 -2.45 8.83 -3.23
N GLY A 59 -2.02 7.58 -3.45
CA GLY A 59 -0.86 7.27 -4.28
C GLY A 59 -1.04 7.71 -5.74
N PHE A 60 -2.21 7.45 -6.32
CA PHE A 60 -2.53 7.88 -7.70
C PHE A 60 -2.55 9.40 -7.84
N LEU A 61 -3.24 10.10 -6.92
CA LEU A 61 -3.30 11.56 -6.91
C LEU A 61 -1.91 12.18 -6.72
N GLY A 62 -1.14 11.67 -5.75
CA GLY A 62 0.23 12.13 -5.50
C GLY A 62 1.15 11.92 -6.71
N TYR A 63 1.07 10.76 -7.36
CA TYR A 63 1.84 10.48 -8.58
C TYR A 63 1.45 11.42 -9.73
N ARG A 64 0.16 11.65 -9.94
CA ARG A 64 -0.35 12.52 -11.01
C ARG A 64 0.05 13.98 -10.78
N TRP A 65 0.01 14.46 -9.53
CA TRP A 65 0.48 15.80 -9.19
C TRP A 65 1.99 15.94 -9.40
N TRP A 66 2.80 15.03 -8.89
CA TRP A 66 4.26 15.07 -9.07
C TRP A 66 4.67 15.07 -10.55
N ARG A 67 3.97 14.29 -11.39
CA ARG A 67 4.22 14.29 -12.84
C ARG A 67 3.86 15.61 -13.50
N SER A 68 2.75 16.23 -13.09
CA SER A 68 2.35 17.56 -13.58
C SER A 68 3.39 18.63 -13.19
N GLU A 69 3.84 18.60 -11.94
CA GLU A 69 4.84 19.54 -11.43
C GLU A 69 6.18 19.44 -12.18
N LYS A 70 6.61 18.21 -12.48
CA LYS A 70 7.82 17.98 -13.29
C LYS A 70 7.67 18.53 -14.71
N ALA A 71 6.54 18.25 -15.38
CA ALA A 71 6.30 18.76 -16.73
C ALA A 71 6.29 20.29 -16.80
N LEU A 72 5.78 20.96 -15.76
CA LEU A 72 5.84 22.43 -15.65
C LEU A 72 7.28 22.92 -15.50
N LYS A 73 8.06 22.34 -14.58
CA LYS A 73 9.46 22.71 -14.35
C LYS A 73 10.34 22.48 -15.57
N ASP A 74 10.12 21.39 -16.28
CA ASP A 74 10.85 21.07 -17.51
C ASP A 74 10.53 22.09 -18.62
N GLY A 75 9.27 22.55 -18.74
CA GLY A 75 8.87 23.61 -19.67
C GLY A 75 9.36 25.01 -19.30
N GLU A 76 9.43 25.33 -18.00
CA GLU A 76 10.05 26.57 -17.52
C GLU A 76 11.57 26.58 -17.74
N ALA A 77 12.24 25.44 -17.62
CA ALA A 77 13.67 25.31 -17.92
C ALA A 77 13.99 25.54 -19.40
N GLU A 78 13.15 25.04 -20.32
CA GLU A 78 13.29 25.29 -21.77
C GLU A 78 13.07 26.77 -22.13
N LYS A 79 12.10 27.45 -21.50
CA LYS A 79 11.84 28.88 -21.77
C LYS A 79 12.96 29.82 -21.26
N ASN A 80 13.76 29.37 -20.30
CA ASN A 80 14.83 30.16 -19.67
C ASN A 80 16.24 29.86 -20.24
N ASN A 81 16.34 29.03 -21.28
CA ASN A 81 17.58 28.74 -22.03
C ASN A 81 17.53 29.41 -23.41
#